data_AF-A0A6N7M7Z7-F1
#
_entry.id   AF-A0A6N7M7Z7-F1
#
_cell.length_a   1.000
_cell.length_b   1.000
_cell.length_c   1.000
_cell.angle_alpha   90.00
_cell.angle_beta   90.00
_cell.angle_gamma   90.00
#
_symmetry.space_group_name_H-M   'P 1'
#
loop_
_entity.id
_entity.type
_entity.pdbx_description
1 polymer ?
#
loop_
_entity_poly.entity_id
_entity_poly.type
_entity_poly.pdbx_seq_one_letter_code
_entity_poly.pdbx_strand_id
1 'polypeptide(L)'
;MLYKSFRITGEANKTIFDSGLVSTVEEPKKIMAILINVSAYHNNTVEGWIETTRILEIPDDICNTSDTSGAITAVISTTKLIRIPIEEDLKPGMTFKIAINCGADISHIDGAYEYQPVA
;
A
#
# COMPACT_ATOMS: atom_id res chain seq x y z
N MET A 1 8.23 -13.69 10.34
CA MET A 1 7.67 -12.54 9.61
C MET A 1 7.68 -12.86 8.14
N LEU A 2 6.59 -12.58 7.43
CA LEU A 2 6.39 -12.89 6.02
C LEU A 2 6.01 -11.62 5.25
N TYR A 3 6.22 -11.66 3.93
CA TYR A 3 5.92 -10.55 3.04
C TYR A 3 5.09 -11.01 1.84
N LYS A 4 4.11 -10.19 1.45
CA LYS A 4 3.33 -10.39 0.22
C LYS A 4 3.35 -9.10 -0.59
N SER A 5 3.97 -9.13 -1.77
CA SER A 5 4.01 -7.97 -2.66
C SER A 5 2.65 -7.65 -3.25
N PHE A 6 2.45 -6.38 -3.59
CA PHE A 6 1.31 -5.89 -4.34
C PHE A 6 1.76 -4.74 -5.26
N ARG A 7 0.98 -4.52 -6.31
CA ARG A 7 1.10 -3.38 -7.21
C ARG A 7 -0.30 -2.91 -7.59
N ILE A 8 -0.53 -1.61 -7.53
CA ILE A 8 -1.81 -0.98 -7.88
C ILE A 8 -1.54 0.06 -8.95
N THR A 9 -2.18 -0.10 -10.11
CA THR A 9 -2.21 0.96 -11.13
C THR A 9 -3.47 1.79 -10.88
N GLY A 10 -3.30 3.07 -10.55
CA GLY A 10 -4.43 3.97 -10.37
C GLY A 10 -5.20 4.23 -11.67
N GLU A 11 -6.38 4.81 -11.54
CA GLU A 11 -7.21 5.28 -12.66
C GLU A 11 -7.80 6.63 -12.29
N ALA A 12 -7.86 7.56 -13.24
CA ALA A 12 -8.32 8.92 -12.96
C ALA A 12 -9.75 8.94 -12.40
N ASN A 13 -9.97 9.74 -11.37
CA ASN A 13 -11.24 9.94 -10.67
C ASN A 13 -11.81 8.65 -10.03
N LYS A 14 -10.94 7.71 -9.65
CA LYS A 14 -11.35 6.43 -9.06
C LYS A 14 -10.46 6.00 -7.91
N THR A 15 -11.07 5.23 -7.02
CA THR A 15 -10.36 4.42 -6.02
C THR A 15 -10.14 3.02 -6.57
N ILE A 16 -8.88 2.62 -6.71
CA ILE A 16 -8.48 1.30 -7.19
C ILE A 16 -7.85 0.53 -6.03
N PHE A 17 -8.35 -0.67 -5.79
CA PHE A 17 -7.89 -1.57 -4.73
C PHE A 17 -6.97 -2.65 -5.29
N ASP A 18 -6.06 -3.14 -4.44
CA ASP A 18 -5.33 -4.36 -4.71
C ASP A 18 -6.15 -5.63 -4.38
N SER A 19 -5.49 -6.79 -4.50
CA SER A 19 -6.08 -8.09 -4.13
C SER A 19 -6.24 -8.31 -2.62
N GLY A 20 -5.45 -7.63 -1.79
CA GLY A 20 -5.45 -7.70 -0.34
C GLY A 20 -4.63 -8.83 0.29
N LEU A 21 -4.47 -8.74 1.60
CA LEU A 21 -3.98 -9.80 2.49
C LEU A 21 -5.17 -10.47 3.17
N VAL A 22 -5.48 -11.70 2.77
CA VAL A 22 -6.60 -12.49 3.32
C VAL A 22 -6.11 -13.36 4.47
N SER A 23 -6.80 -13.26 5.61
CA SER A 23 -6.65 -14.14 6.77
C SER A 23 -7.68 -15.27 6.68
N THR A 24 -7.25 -16.53 6.78
CA THR A 24 -8.17 -17.68 6.75
C THR A 24 -8.21 -18.38 8.11
N VAL A 25 -9.06 -19.38 8.26
CA VAL A 25 -9.13 -20.16 9.52
C VAL A 25 -7.86 -20.98 9.69
N GLU A 26 -7.33 -21.52 8.60
CA GLU A 26 -6.12 -22.35 8.56
C GLU A 26 -4.84 -21.51 8.62
N GLU A 27 -4.90 -20.26 8.15
CA GLU A 27 -3.80 -19.31 8.15
C GLU A 27 -4.24 -17.95 8.71
N PRO A 28 -4.47 -17.83 10.03
CA PRO A 28 -4.79 -16.56 10.63
C PRO A 28 -3.55 -15.65 10.59
N LYS A 29 -3.77 -14.36 10.31
CA LYS A 29 -2.69 -13.39 10.05
C LYS A 29 -2.86 -12.13 10.89
N LYS A 30 -1.74 -11.60 11.37
CA LYS A 30 -1.62 -10.25 11.93
C LYS A 30 -0.85 -9.39 10.94
N ILE A 31 -1.44 -8.29 10.49
CA ILE A 31 -0.71 -7.31 9.69
C ILE A 31 0.15 -6.45 10.61
N MET A 32 1.45 -6.37 10.33
CA MET A 32 2.38 -5.57 11.12
C MET A 32 2.51 -4.18 10.52
N ALA A 33 2.73 -4.11 9.20
CA ALA A 33 2.93 -2.87 8.48
C ALA A 33 2.65 -3.04 6.99
N ILE A 34 2.59 -1.90 6.30
CA ILE A 34 2.75 -1.83 4.85
C ILE A 34 4.06 -1.16 4.49
N LEU A 35 4.70 -1.72 3.47
CA LEU A 35 5.87 -1.16 2.82
C LEU A 35 5.43 -0.56 1.50
N ILE A 36 5.70 0.72 1.27
CA ILE A 36 5.08 1.43 0.15
C ILE A 36 6.00 2.47 -0.50
N ASN A 37 5.94 2.52 -1.83
CA ASN A 37 6.44 3.59 -2.67
C ASN A 37 5.37 3.99 -3.71
N VAL A 38 5.39 5.25 -4.13
CA VAL A 38 4.50 5.80 -5.17
C VAL A 38 5.28 6.17 -6.41
N SER A 39 4.68 6.05 -7.58
CA SER A 39 5.39 6.30 -8.84
C SER A 39 5.63 7.77 -9.14
N ALA A 40 4.80 8.66 -8.58
CA ALA A 40 4.84 10.11 -8.74
C ALA A 40 3.96 10.77 -7.66
N TYR A 41 4.18 12.05 -7.38
CA TYR A 41 3.33 12.86 -6.50
C TYR A 41 2.31 13.62 -7.32
N HIS A 42 1.05 13.27 -7.14
CA HIS A 42 -0.07 13.81 -7.91
C HIS A 42 -1.24 14.20 -6.99
N ASN A 43 -0.98 14.43 -5.69
CA ASN A 43 -1.98 14.70 -4.67
C ASN A 43 -3.05 13.59 -4.60
N ASN A 44 -2.65 12.35 -4.90
CA ASN A 44 -3.50 11.18 -4.72
C ASN A 44 -3.49 10.76 -3.25
N THR A 45 -4.49 9.97 -2.85
CA THR A 45 -4.59 9.45 -1.48
C THR A 45 -4.30 7.96 -1.47
N VAL A 46 -3.40 7.52 -0.59
CA VAL A 46 -3.19 6.11 -0.27
C VAL A 46 -4.13 5.75 0.89
N GLU A 47 -4.90 4.70 0.70
CA GLU A 47 -5.89 4.25 1.67
C GLU A 47 -5.64 2.80 2.09
N GLY A 48 -5.87 2.51 3.36
CA GLY A 48 -5.83 1.14 3.91
C GLY A 48 -7.17 0.77 4.53
N TRP A 49 -7.66 -0.40 4.16
CA TRP A 49 -9.01 -0.85 4.46
C TRP A 49 -9.02 -2.23 5.11
N ILE A 50 -9.81 -2.37 6.15
CA ILE A 50 -10.24 -3.67 6.69
C ILE A 50 -11.70 -3.84 6.31
N GLU A 51 -11.99 -4.79 5.42
CA GLU A 51 -13.33 -4.96 4.84
C GLU A 51 -13.88 -3.67 4.24
N THR A 52 -14.82 -3.01 4.94
CA THR A 52 -15.48 -1.76 4.55
C THR A 52 -15.08 -0.58 5.42
N THR A 53 -14.15 -0.77 6.35
CA THR A 53 -13.66 0.27 7.25
C THR A 53 -12.30 0.77 6.79
N ARG A 54 -12.21 2.07 6.48
CA ARG A 54 -10.93 2.73 6.21
C ARG A 54 -10.21 3.01 7.52
N ILE A 55 -8.98 2.50 7.65
CA ILE A 55 -8.16 2.65 8.85
C ILE A 55 -6.87 3.44 8.58
N LEU A 56 -6.53 3.66 7.31
CA LEU A 56 -5.41 4.49 6.89
C LEU A 56 -5.88 5.39 5.74
N GLU A 57 -5.50 6.67 5.82
CA GLU A 57 -5.73 7.66 4.77
C GLU A 57 -4.60 8.67 4.85
N ILE A 58 -3.70 8.62 3.86
CA ILE A 58 -2.55 9.50 3.80
C ILE A 58 -2.35 10.03 2.38
N PRO A 59 -1.84 11.26 2.22
CA PRO A 59 -1.48 11.76 0.90
C PRO A 59 -0.28 11.00 0.32
N ASP A 60 -0.14 11.00 -1.01
CA ASP A 60 0.96 10.33 -1.72
C ASP A 60 2.32 11.02 -1.50
N ASP A 61 2.33 12.32 -1.19
CA ASP A 61 3.53 13.14 -0.96
C ASP A 61 4.32 12.76 0.30
N ILE A 62 3.70 12.11 1.28
CA ILE A 62 4.42 11.53 2.43
C ILE A 62 5.09 10.20 2.07
N CYS A 63 4.71 9.58 0.95
CA CYS A 63 5.34 8.35 0.49
C CYS A 63 6.67 8.63 -0.22
N ASN A 64 7.53 7.63 -0.34
CA ASN A 64 8.73 7.75 -1.14
C ASN A 64 8.36 7.58 -2.62
N THR A 65 8.93 8.43 -3.48
CA THR A 65 8.76 8.29 -4.92
C THR A 65 10.03 7.81 -5.64
N SER A 66 9.80 7.00 -6.67
CA SER A 66 10.79 6.66 -7.70
C SER A 66 10.69 7.57 -8.93
N ASP A 67 9.86 8.60 -8.91
CA ASP A 67 9.79 9.56 -10.02
C ASP A 67 11.16 10.21 -10.22
N THR A 68 11.56 10.27 -11.48
CA THR A 68 12.82 10.87 -11.95
C THR A 68 12.57 11.94 -12.99
N SER A 69 11.30 12.26 -13.27
CA SER A 69 10.89 13.31 -14.18
C SER A 69 11.55 14.65 -13.78
N GLY A 70 12.28 15.25 -14.71
CA GLY A 70 13.02 16.49 -14.51
C GLY A 70 14.42 16.34 -13.89
N ALA A 71 14.87 15.13 -13.55
CA ALA A 71 16.22 14.92 -13.04
C ALA A 71 17.26 14.93 -14.19
N ILE A 72 18.27 15.80 -14.09
CA ILE A 72 19.43 15.84 -15.02
C ILE A 72 20.27 14.56 -14.89
N THR A 73 20.24 13.91 -13.72
CA THR A 73 20.86 12.60 -13.47
C THR A 73 19.94 11.78 -12.57
N ALA A 74 19.10 10.93 -13.18
CA ALA A 74 18.17 10.08 -12.47
C ALA A 74 18.91 8.98 -11.70
N VAL A 75 18.97 9.09 -10.37
CA VAL A 75 19.42 8.01 -9.49
C VAL A 75 18.22 7.50 -8.69
N ILE A 76 17.77 6.28 -9.00
CA ILE A 76 16.76 5.61 -8.20
C ILE A 76 17.45 5.11 -6.94
N SER A 77 17.12 5.69 -5.80
CA SER A 77 17.61 5.17 -4.52
C SER A 77 17.00 3.79 -4.27
N THR A 78 17.85 2.77 -4.20
CA THR A 78 17.44 1.38 -3.95
C THR A 78 17.07 1.10 -2.50
N THR A 79 17.25 2.09 -1.60
CA THR A 79 17.02 1.97 -0.15
C THR A 79 15.82 2.76 0.34
N LYS A 80 15.10 3.45 -0.55
CA LYS A 80 13.86 4.17 -0.21
C LYS A 80 12.75 3.18 0.11
N LEU A 81 12.42 3.07 1.39
CA LEU A 81 11.32 2.27 1.90
C LEU A 81 10.62 3.05 2.99
N ILE A 82 9.32 3.27 2.84
CA ILE A 82 8.48 3.73 3.94
C ILE A 82 7.72 2.55 4.50
N ARG A 83 7.83 2.40 5.82
CA ARG A 83 7.12 1.39 6.60
C ARG A 83 6.06 2.09 7.44
N ILE A 84 4.79 1.84 7.15
CA ILE A 84 3.66 2.38 7.90
C ILE A 84 3.14 1.28 8.82
N PRO A 85 3.27 1.41 10.16
CA PRO A 85 2.75 0.42 11.09
C PRO A 85 1.23 0.38 11.04
N ILE A 86 0.66 -0.83 11.07
CA ILE A 86 -0.78 -1.08 11.14
C ILE A 86 -1.09 -1.88 12.42
N GLU A 87 -0.33 -2.96 12.67
CA GLU A 87 -0.34 -3.74 13.92
C GLU A 87 -1.70 -4.36 14.31
N GLU A 88 -2.55 -4.66 13.31
CA GLU A 88 -3.90 -5.19 13.49
C GLU A 88 -3.97 -6.72 13.32
N ASP A 89 -4.82 -7.37 14.13
CA ASP A 89 -5.12 -8.79 14.01
C ASP A 89 -6.29 -9.01 13.04
N LEU A 90 -6.05 -9.73 11.94
CA LEU A 90 -7.09 -10.03 10.95
C LEU A 90 -7.80 -11.32 11.36
N LYS A 91 -9.07 -11.22 11.78
CA LYS A 91 -9.87 -12.41 12.10
C LYS A 91 -9.99 -13.32 10.86
N PRO A 92 -10.19 -14.63 11.05
CA PRO A 92 -10.46 -15.53 9.93
C PRO A 92 -11.60 -15.04 9.04
N GLY A 93 -11.36 -14.99 7.73
CA GLY A 93 -12.27 -14.47 6.72
C GLY A 93 -12.09 -12.98 6.40
N MET A 94 -11.30 -12.23 7.18
CA MET A 94 -11.06 -10.81 6.94
C MET A 94 -9.92 -10.57 5.95
N THR A 95 -10.03 -9.48 5.19
CA THR A 95 -9.05 -9.02 4.22
C THR A 95 -8.65 -7.58 4.53
N PHE A 96 -7.34 -7.36 4.64
CA PHE A 96 -6.79 -6.01 4.57
C PHE A 96 -6.44 -5.67 3.12
N LYS A 97 -6.83 -4.49 2.64
CA LYS A 97 -6.53 -4.02 1.28
C LYS A 97 -5.87 -2.65 1.29
N ILE A 98 -5.01 -2.43 0.32
CA ILE A 98 -4.52 -1.09 -0.02
C ILE A 98 -5.24 -0.60 -1.26
N ALA A 99 -5.53 0.70 -1.27
CA ALA A 99 -6.07 1.38 -2.41
C ALA A 99 -5.31 2.66 -2.71
N ILE A 100 -5.36 3.08 -3.98
CA ILE A 100 -5.05 4.43 -4.39
C ILE A 100 -6.32 5.11 -4.85
N ASN A 101 -6.60 6.29 -4.32
CA ASN A 101 -7.67 7.17 -4.75
C ASN A 101 -7.05 8.30 -5.57
N CYS A 102 -7.26 8.24 -6.88
CA CYS A 102 -6.67 9.19 -7.80
C CYS A 102 -7.62 10.33 -8.15
N GLY A 103 -7.08 11.55 -8.17
CA GLY A 103 -7.72 12.71 -8.78
C GLY A 103 -7.66 12.67 -10.30
N ALA A 104 -7.26 13.76 -10.94
CA ALA A 104 -7.12 13.82 -12.40
C ALA A 104 -5.86 13.08 -12.91
N ASP A 105 -4.76 13.16 -12.15
CA ASP A 105 -3.46 12.60 -12.54
C ASP A 105 -3.25 11.22 -11.93
N ILE A 106 -2.84 10.27 -12.77
CA ILE A 106 -2.70 8.86 -12.40
C ILE A 106 -1.29 8.58 -11.90
N SER A 107 -1.19 7.86 -10.77
CA SER A 107 0.04 7.23 -10.31
C SER A 107 -0.20 5.76 -9.99
N HIS A 108 0.87 5.02 -9.73
CA HIS A 108 0.80 3.65 -9.23
C HIS A 108 1.53 3.51 -7.90
N ILE A 109 1.15 2.47 -7.17
CA ILE A 109 1.74 2.09 -5.89
C ILE A 109 2.42 0.74 -6.06
N ASP A 110 3.66 0.66 -5.61
CA ASP A 110 4.38 -0.60 -5.45
C ASP A 110 4.68 -0.82 -3.96
N GLY A 111 4.44 -2.03 -3.46
CA GLY A 111 4.60 -2.29 -2.05
C GLY A 111 4.54 -3.76 -1.64
N ALA A 112 4.56 -3.96 -0.33
CA ALA A 112 4.35 -5.27 0.27
C ALA A 112 3.66 -5.16 1.63
N TYR A 113 2.81 -6.14 1.92
CA TYR A 113 2.31 -6.39 3.26
C TYR A 113 3.42 -7.06 4.08
N GLU A 114 3.70 -6.51 5.26
CA GLU A 114 4.50 -7.16 6.30
C GLU A 114 3.54 -7.78 7.32
N TYR A 115 3.59 -9.09 7.50
CA TYR A 115 2.64 -9.80 8.35
C TYR A 115 3.27 -10.98 9.10
N GLN A 116 2.54 -11.46 10.10
CA GLN A 116 2.89 -12.62 10.90
C GLN A 116 1.73 -13.62 10.90
N PRO A 117 2.00 -14.92 10.69
CA PRO A 117 1.03 -15.95 11.03
C PRO A 117 0.74 -15.90 12.53
N VAL A 118 -0.52 -16.01 12.90
CA VAL A 118 -0.97 -16.17 14.28
C VAL A 118 -1.17 -17.66 14.52
N ALA A 119 -0.85 -18.15 15.72
CA ALA A 119 -1.07 -19.55 16.10
C ALA A 119 -2.45 -19.73 16.75
#